data_AF-A0A5J6P9D5-F1
#
_entry.id   AF-A0A5J6P9D5-F1
#
_cell.length_a   1.000
_cell.length_b   1.000
_cell.length_c   1.000
_cell.angle_alpha   90.00
_cell.angle_beta   90.00
_cell.angle_gamma   90.00
#
_symmetry.space_group_name_H-M   'P 1'
#
loop_
_entity.id
_entity.type
_entity.pdbx_description
1 polymer ?
#
loop_
_entity_poly.entity_id
_entity_poly.type
_entity_poly.pdbx_seq_one_letter_code
_entity_poly.pdbx_strand_id
1 'polypeptide(L)'
;MQRSASTTHPTPHKILPVVTRVIEQLDKVFLERSGAGGQARLEMVFQRWLSSGKTSPSGLRHYVNALAEQLDERERKEFSVRAERILLHLQSGYVS
;
A
#
# COMPACT_ATOMS: atom_id res chain seq x y z
N MET A 1 16.22 13.98 -37.68
CA MET A 1 15.02 13.24 -37.22
C MET A 1 15.01 13.24 -35.70
N GLN A 2 14.21 14.10 -35.09
CA GLN A 2 14.09 14.24 -33.62
C GLN A 2 13.12 13.17 -33.10
N ARG A 3 13.54 12.38 -32.12
CA ARG A 3 12.68 11.44 -31.39
C ARG A 3 12.02 12.20 -30.24
N SER A 4 10.75 12.54 -30.38
CA SER A 4 9.95 13.07 -29.29
C SER A 4 9.77 11.98 -28.23
N ALA A 5 10.30 12.21 -27.03
CA ALA A 5 10.01 11.38 -25.87
C ALA A 5 8.55 11.64 -25.47
N SER A 6 7.69 10.64 -25.63
CA SER A 6 6.32 10.69 -25.14
C SER A 6 6.33 10.82 -23.61
N THR A 7 6.07 12.02 -23.10
CA THR A 7 5.77 12.24 -21.69
C THR A 7 4.43 11.58 -21.40
N THR A 8 4.45 10.32 -20.99
CA THR A 8 3.28 9.63 -20.46
C THR A 8 2.87 10.34 -19.17
N HIS A 9 1.89 11.23 -19.25
CA HIS A 9 1.22 11.74 -18.07
C HIS A 9 0.62 10.55 -17.30
N PRO A 10 0.94 10.35 -16.01
CA PRO A 10 0.35 9.27 -15.25
C PRO A 10 -1.15 9.53 -15.20
N THR A 11 -1.92 8.63 -15.82
CA THR A 11 -3.38 8.60 -15.67
C THR A 11 -3.71 8.61 -14.19
N PRO A 12 -4.71 9.39 -13.73
CA PRO A 12 -5.14 9.33 -12.34
C PRO A 12 -5.55 7.89 -12.04
N HIS A 13 -4.74 7.18 -11.27
CA HIS A 13 -4.99 5.80 -10.90
C HIS A 13 -6.31 5.78 -10.12
N LYS A 14 -7.40 5.37 -10.77
CA LYS A 14 -8.70 5.20 -10.10
C LYS A 14 -8.59 3.98 -9.20
N ILE A 15 -8.23 4.22 -7.94
CA ILE A 15 -8.27 3.20 -6.89
C ILE A 15 -9.74 2.90 -6.60
N LEU A 16 -10.11 1.62 -6.57
CA LEU A 16 -11.48 1.21 -6.24
C LEU A 16 -11.79 1.56 -4.76
N PRO A 17 -13.02 1.95 -4.41
CA PRO A 17 -13.37 2.33 -3.03
C PRO A 17 -13.03 1.26 -1.98
N VAL A 18 -13.20 -0.02 -2.33
CA VAL A 18 -12.83 -1.14 -1.46
C VAL A 18 -11.33 -1.20 -1.20
N VAL A 19 -10.51 -0.92 -2.21
CA VAL A 19 -9.06 -0.88 -2.13
C VAL A 19 -8.61 0.31 -1.27
N THR A 20 -9.27 1.47 -1.43
CA THR A 20 -9.04 2.66 -0.58
C THR A 20 -9.27 2.34 0.90
N ARG A 21 -10.40 1.70 1.24
CA ARG A 21 -10.68 1.31 2.64
C ARG A 21 -9.66 0.34 3.22
N VAL A 22 -9.11 -0.54 2.40
CA VAL A 22 -8.06 -1.48 2.84
C VAL A 22 -6.75 -0.73 3.07
N ILE A 23 -6.37 0.19 2.19
CA ILE A 23 -5.20 1.04 2.36
C ILE A 23 -5.31 1.85 3.65
N GLU A 24 -6.45 2.52 3.90
CA GLU A 24 -6.67 3.29 5.13
C GLU A 24 -6.49 2.45 6.41
N GLN A 25 -6.96 1.19 6.39
CA GLN A 25 -6.77 0.27 7.51
C GLN A 25 -5.30 -0.15 7.68
N LEU A 26 -4.61 -0.46 6.59
CA LEU A 26 -3.18 -0.81 6.61
C LEU A 26 -2.34 0.37 7.09
N ASP A 27 -2.64 1.58 6.61
CA ASP A 27 -1.97 2.81 6.96
C ASP A 27 -2.12 3.10 8.45
N LYS A 28 -3.33 2.93 9.00
CA LYS A 28 -3.57 3.08 10.43
C LYS A 28 -2.72 2.10 11.25
N VAL A 29 -2.72 0.82 10.88
CA VAL A 29 -1.92 -0.19 11.58
C VAL A 29 -0.43 0.11 11.47
N PHE A 30 0.04 0.61 10.33
CA PHE A 30 1.43 1.04 10.17
C PHE A 30 1.78 2.23 11.06
N LEU A 31 0.94 3.26 11.11
CA LEU A 31 1.17 4.48 11.88
C LEU A 31 1.18 4.22 13.40
N GLU A 32 0.35 3.29 13.88
CA GLU A 32 0.37 2.84 15.28
C GLU A 32 1.73 2.25 15.71
N ARG A 33 2.53 1.77 14.74
CA ARG A 33 3.76 0.99 14.99
C ARG A 33 5.04 1.68 14.55
N SER A 34 4.94 2.69 13.71
CA SER A 34 6.10 3.33 13.07
C SER A 34 6.74 4.43 13.91
N GLY A 35 6.07 4.92 14.96
CA GLY A 35 6.61 5.97 15.83
C GLY A 35 6.89 7.28 15.08
N ALA A 36 7.92 8.02 15.50
CA ALA A 36 8.27 9.29 14.87
C ALA A 36 8.66 9.09 13.38
N GLY A 37 8.15 9.97 12.52
CA GLY A 37 8.41 9.90 11.07
C GLY A 37 7.66 8.78 10.34
N GLY A 38 6.72 8.09 10.99
CA GLY A 38 5.83 7.12 10.34
C GLY A 38 5.08 7.72 9.15
N GLN A 39 4.47 8.89 9.33
CA GLN A 39 3.70 9.58 8.29
C GLN A 39 4.51 9.83 7.00
N ALA A 40 5.75 10.32 7.12
CA ALA A 40 6.61 10.58 5.97
C ALA A 40 7.00 9.29 5.22
N ARG A 41 7.26 8.20 5.95
CA ARG A 41 7.56 6.89 5.37
C ARG A 41 6.33 6.29 4.68
N LEU A 42 5.16 6.42 5.30
CA LEU A 42 3.87 6.02 4.72
C LEU A 42 3.64 6.70 3.37
N GLU A 43 3.72 8.03 3.33
CA GLU A 43 3.50 8.81 2.11
C GLU A 43 4.49 8.42 1.00
N MET A 44 5.77 8.21 1.34
CA MET A 44 6.77 7.77 0.39
C MET A 44 6.44 6.39 -0.20
N VAL A 45 6.06 5.43 0.64
CA VAL A 45 5.70 4.08 0.20
C VAL A 45 4.43 4.11 -0.65
N PHE A 46 3.42 4.88 -0.24
CA PHE A 46 2.18 5.06 -0.97
C PHE A 46 2.41 5.64 -2.36
N GLN A 47 3.21 6.71 -2.49
CA GLN A 47 3.51 7.33 -3.79
C GLN A 47 4.27 6.36 -4.70
N ARG A 48 5.25 5.62 -4.18
CA ARG A 48 5.97 4.59 -4.95
C ARG A 48 5.03 3.48 -5.42
N TRP A 49 4.18 2.99 -4.53
CA TRP A 49 3.20 1.97 -4.87
C TRP A 49 2.20 2.45 -5.93
N LEU A 50 1.66 3.66 -5.77
CA LEU A 50 0.73 4.26 -6.72
C LEU A 50 1.37 4.41 -8.10
N SER A 51 2.60 4.94 -8.16
CA SER A 51 3.36 5.11 -9.41
C SER A 51 3.68 3.79 -10.11
N SER A 52 3.67 2.65 -9.40
CA SER A 52 3.88 1.33 -10.00
C SER A 52 2.68 0.87 -10.84
N GLY A 53 1.50 1.48 -10.65
CA GLY A 53 0.25 1.10 -11.31
C GLY A 53 -0.32 -0.26 -10.91
N LYS A 54 0.35 -1.00 -10.00
CA LYS A 54 -0.06 -2.33 -9.53
C LYS A 54 -1.02 -2.20 -8.36
N THR A 55 -2.27 -1.80 -8.63
CA THR A 55 -3.32 -1.62 -7.61
C THR A 55 -4.24 -2.85 -7.42
N SER A 56 -3.85 -4.01 -7.99
CA SER A 56 -4.55 -5.29 -7.83
C SER A 56 -4.40 -5.86 -6.41
N PRO A 57 -5.10 -6.97 -6.06
CA PRO A 57 -4.89 -7.66 -4.78
C PRO A 57 -3.44 -8.11 -4.54
N SER A 58 -2.73 -8.54 -5.60
CA SER A 58 -1.28 -8.81 -5.52
C SER A 58 -0.48 -7.53 -5.30
N GLY A 59 -0.91 -6.43 -5.91
CA GLY A 59 -0.42 -5.08 -5.65
C GLY A 59 -0.51 -4.66 -4.18
N LEU A 60 -1.63 -4.94 -3.51
CA LEU A 60 -1.81 -4.67 -2.08
C LEU A 60 -0.83 -5.46 -1.21
N ARG A 61 -0.51 -6.71 -1.57
CA ARG A 61 0.53 -7.48 -0.86
C ARG A 61 1.91 -6.81 -0.99
N HIS A 62 2.24 -6.28 -2.17
CA HIS A 62 3.48 -5.51 -2.34
C HIS A 62 3.49 -4.23 -1.49
N TYR A 63 2.35 -3.55 -1.38
CA TYR A 63 2.21 -2.38 -0.51
C TYR A 63 2.48 -2.73 0.96
N VAL A 64 1.86 -3.82 1.46
CA VAL A 64 2.09 -4.32 2.83
C VAL A 64 3.57 -4.64 3.06
N ASN A 65 4.21 -5.36 2.15
CA ASN A 65 5.62 -5.71 2.30
C ASN A 65 6.51 -4.44 2.34
N ALA A 66 6.24 -3.46 1.48
CA ALA A 66 7.00 -2.21 1.47
C ALA A 66 6.83 -1.39 2.76
N LEU A 67 5.63 -1.38 3.36
CA LEU A 67 5.40 -0.78 4.69
C LEU A 67 6.14 -1.56 5.79
N ALA A 68 6.09 -2.89 5.75
CA ALA A 68 6.74 -3.76 6.72
C ALA A 68 8.28 -3.55 6.75
N GLU A 69 8.90 -3.29 5.60
CA GLU A 69 10.32 -2.96 5.48
C GLU A 69 10.71 -1.64 6.15
N GLN A 70 9.76 -0.72 6.38
CA GLN A 70 10.00 0.53 7.08
C GLN A 70 10.01 0.38 8.61
N LEU A 71 9.65 -0.80 9.13
CA LEU A 71 9.55 -1.11 10.55
C LEU A 71 10.74 -1.96 11.03
N ASP A 72 11.06 -1.82 12.30
CA ASP A 72 11.98 -2.70 13.01
C ASP A 72 11.40 -4.12 13.12
N GLU A 73 12.25 -5.12 13.34
CA GLU A 73 11.86 -6.54 13.26
C GLU A 73 10.66 -6.90 14.15
N ARG A 74 10.60 -6.35 15.37
CA ARG A 74 9.49 -6.59 16.31
C ARG A 74 8.17 -6.03 15.76
N GLU A 75 8.18 -4.76 15.39
CA GLU A 75 6.98 -4.06 14.91
C GLU A 75 6.55 -4.59 13.53
N ARG A 76 7.51 -5.01 12.71
CA ARG A 76 7.27 -5.68 11.43
C ARG A 76 6.45 -6.96 11.59
N LYS A 77 6.79 -7.82 12.56
CA LYS A 77 6.04 -9.07 12.81
C LYS A 77 4.59 -8.77 13.19
N GLU A 78 4.39 -7.85 14.13
CA GLU A 78 3.06 -7.43 14.58
C GLU A 78 2.23 -6.79 13.46
N PHE A 79 2.86 -5.91 12.68
CA PHE A 79 2.24 -5.29 11.51
C PHE A 79 1.82 -6.35 10.48
N SER A 80 2.73 -7.26 10.11
CA SER A 80 2.45 -8.29 9.10
C SER A 80 1.28 -9.19 9.48
N VAL A 81 1.18 -9.63 10.74
CA VAL A 81 0.05 -10.45 11.22
C VAL A 81 -1.27 -9.70 11.10
N ARG A 82 -1.31 -8.41 11.47
CA ARG A 82 -2.52 -7.59 11.37
C ARG A 82 -2.89 -7.28 9.92
N ALA A 83 -1.90 -6.95 9.09
CA ALA A 83 -2.07 -6.69 7.67
C ALA A 83 -2.62 -7.92 6.93
N GLU A 84 -2.11 -9.11 7.24
CA GLU A 84 -2.62 -10.37 6.69
C GLU A 84 -4.10 -10.58 7.02
N ARG A 85 -4.51 -10.33 8.26
CA ARG A 85 -5.94 -10.41 8.65
C ARG A 85 -6.80 -9.45 7.85
N ILE A 86 -6.35 -8.22 7.62
CA ILE A 86 -7.07 -7.22 6.81
C ILE A 86 -7.21 -7.73 5.36
N LEU A 87 -6.14 -8.26 4.77
CA LEU A 87 -6.16 -8.79 3.40
C LEU A 87 -7.04 -10.05 3.27
N LEU A 88 -7.08 -10.93 4.28
CA LEU A 88 -7.97 -12.08 4.29
C LEU A 88 -9.45 -11.67 4.35
N HIS A 89 -9.79 -10.65 5.14
CA HIS A 89 -11.15 -10.11 5.18
C HIS A 89 -11.57 -9.51 3.85
N LEU A 90 -10.66 -8.86 3.12
CA LEU A 90 -10.92 -8.41 1.75
C LEU A 90 -11.29 -9.58 0.83
N GLN A 91 -10.61 -10.72 0.95
CA GLN A 91 -10.88 -11.91 0.12
C GLN A 91 -12.18 -12.62 0.51
N SER A 92 -12.51 -12.62 1.81
CA SER A 92 -13.74 -13.24 2.34
C SER A 92 -14.99 -12.39 2.07
N GLY A 93 -14.88 -11.07 2.00
CA GLY A 93 -16.01 -10.16 1.70
C GLY A 93 -16.54 -10.20 0.27
N TYR A 94 -16.02 -11.08 -0.59
CA TYR A 94 -16.51 -11.33 -1.96
C TYR A 94 -17.54 -12.48 -2.07
N VAL A 95 -17.90 -13.13 -0.96
CA VAL A 95 -19.10 -13.99 -0.89
C VAL A 95 -20.25 -13.20 -0.28
N SER A 96 -21.07 -12.62 -1.15
CA SER A 96 -22.51 -12.44 -0.91
C SER A 96 -23.25 -13.24 -1.97
#